data_AF-A0A3C1FH76-F1
#
_entry.id   AF-A0A3C1FH76-F1
#
_cell.length_a   1.000
_cell.length_b   1.000
_cell.length_c   1.000
_cell.angle_alpha   90.00
_cell.angle_beta   90.00
_cell.angle_gamma   90.00
#
_symmetry.space_group_name_H-M   'P 1'
#
loop_
_entity.id
_entity.type
_entity.pdbx_description
1 polymer ?
#
loop_
_entity_poly.entity_id
_entity_poly.type
_entity_poly.pdbx_seq_one_letter_code
_entity_poly.pdbx_strand_id
1 'polypeptide(L)' 'MRTTVDLPPAVHRRARELAAKRGVSLSAVLADLTVRGLAQLDAPVKLVTDQLTGLPVLSLGRKVTTSQTRAGMAEK' A
#
# COMPACT_ATOMS: atom_id res chain seq x y z
N MET A 1 -3.79 1.08 -21.26
CA MET A 1 -5.02 1.88 -21.48
C MET A 1 -4.89 3.22 -20.77
N ARG A 2 -5.55 4.27 -21.28
CA ARG A 2 -5.67 5.56 -20.60
C ARG A 2 -7.06 5.63 -19.99
N THR A 3 -7.13 5.84 -18.68
CA THR A 3 -8.39 5.85 -17.93
C THR A 3 -8.52 7.20 -17.22
N THR A 4 -9.70 7.80 -17.31
CA THR A 4 -10.05 8.98 -16.52
C THR A 4 -10.81 8.52 -15.29
N VAL A 5 -10.43 9.03 -14.12
CA VAL A 5 -11.05 8.68 -12.84
C VAL A 5 -11.35 9.96 -12.07
N ASP A 6 -12.52 10.02 -11.45
CA ASP A 6 -12.88 11.11 -10.56
C ASP A 6 -12.23 10.91 -9.20
N LEU A 7 -11.55 11.94 -8.71
CA LEU A 7 -10.86 11.92 -7.42
C LEU A 7 -11.46 12.97 -6.49
N PRO A 8 -11.82 12.62 -5.25
CA PRO A 8 -12.16 13.61 -4.25
C PRO A 8 -11.04 14.66 -4.11
N PRO A 9 -11.37 15.96 -3.92
CA PRO A 9 -10.35 17.03 -3.92
C PRO A 9 -9.20 16.80 -2.95
N ALA A 10 -9.49 16.25 -1.76
CA ALA A 10 -8.48 15.91 -0.76
C ALA A 10 -7.51 14.82 -1.24
N VAL A 11 -8.03 13.79 -1.93
CA VAL A 11 -7.24 12.69 -2.49
C VAL A 11 -6.38 13.20 -3.65
N HIS A 12 -6.96 13.99 -4.54
CA HIS A 12 -6.22 14.61 -5.64
C HIS A 12 -5.04 15.44 -5.14
N ARG A 13 -5.27 16.31 -4.14
CA ARG A 13 -4.21 17.13 -3.51
C ARG A 13 -3.09 16.25 -2.94
N ARG A 14 -3.45 15.22 -2.18
CA ARG A 14 -2.47 14.33 -1.54
C ARG A 14 -1.65 13.55 -2.57
N ALA A 15 -2.29 13.04 -3.62
CA ALA A 15 -1.61 12.33 -4.69
C ALA A 15 -0.66 13.26 -5.46
N ARG A 16 -1.04 14.52 -5.68
CA ARG A 16 -0.20 15.54 -6.32
C ARG A 16 1.04 15.89 -5.49
N GLU A 17 0.88 16.07 -4.18
CA GLU A 17 2.02 16.27 -3.26
C GLU A 17 2.98 15.08 -3.29
N LEU A 18 2.45 13.85 -3.29
CA LEU A 18 3.25 12.64 -3.31
C LEU A 18 4.03 12.49 -4.63
N ALA A 19 3.38 12.80 -5.76
CA ALA A 19 4.01 12.82 -7.07
C ALA A 19 5.16 13.83 -7.13
N ALA A 20 4.93 15.06 -6.66
CA ALA A 20 5.96 16.10 -6.58
C ALA A 20 7.15 15.67 -5.72
N LYS A 21 6.90 15.10 -4.53
CA LYS A 21 7.95 14.59 -3.63
C LYS A 21 8.77 13.46 -4.24
N ARG A 22 8.16 12.62 -5.09
CA ARG A 22 8.81 11.48 -5.74
C ARG A 22 9.43 11.83 -7.10
N GLY A 23 9.19 13.03 -7.63
CA GLY A 23 9.68 13.42 -8.96
C GLY A 23 9.06 12.61 -10.12
N VAL A 24 7.86 12.06 -9.93
CA VAL A 24 7.16 11.24 -10.94
C VAL A 24 5.81 11.85 -11.30
N SER A 25 5.19 11.37 -12.38
CA SER A 25 3.88 11.84 -12.79
C SER A 25 2.77 11.41 -11.82
N LEU A 26 1.69 12.19 -11.77
CA LEU A 26 0.50 11.86 -10.98
C LEU A 26 -0.11 10.51 -11.40
N SER A 27 -0.15 10.22 -12.70
CA SER A 27 -0.67 8.95 -13.21
C SER A 27 0.18 7.75 -12.76
N ALA A 28 1.51 7.89 -12.68
CA ALA A 28 2.38 6.83 -12.18
C ALA A 28 2.12 6.55 -10.68
N VAL A 29 1.93 7.60 -9.87
CA VAL A 29 1.56 7.44 -8.46
C VAL A 29 0.21 6.75 -8.31
N LEU A 30 -0.80 7.17 -9.07
CA LEU A 30 -2.14 6.57 -9.00
C LEU A 30 -2.11 5.10 -9.45
N ALA A 31 -1.34 4.76 -10.49
CA ALA A 31 -1.18 3.38 -10.93
C ALA A 31 -0.54 2.51 -9.82
N ASP A 32 0.58 2.93 -9.24
CA ASP A 32 1.26 2.22 -8.15
C ASP A 32 0.34 2.02 -6.92
N LEU A 33 -0.35 3.08 -6.50
CA LEU A 33 -1.27 3.00 -5.36
C LEU A 33 -2.48 2.11 -5.64
N THR A 34 -3.01 2.13 -6.87
CA THR A 34 -4.16 1.30 -7.26
C THR A 34 -3.77 -0.18 -7.28
N VAL A 35 -2.61 -0.52 -7.85
CA VAL A 35 -2.10 -1.91 -7.82
C VAL A 35 -1.94 -2.39 -6.38
N ARG A 36 -1.33 -1.59 -5.50
CA ARG A 36 -1.18 -1.94 -4.07
C ARG A 36 -2.51 -2.02 -3.34
N GLY A 37 -3.46 -1.14 -3.65
CA GLY A 37 -4.79 -1.14 -3.05
C GLY A 37 -5.59 -2.38 -3.44
N LEU A 38 -5.62 -2.70 -4.74
CA LEU A 38 -6.30 -3.89 -5.25
C LEU A 38 -5.68 -5.18 -4.72
N ALA A 39 -4.35 -5.29 -4.68
CA ALA A 39 -3.66 -6.44 -4.09
C ALA A 39 -3.95 -6.63 -2.59
N GLN A 40 -4.32 -5.55 -1.88
CA GLN A 40 -4.80 -5.63 -0.49
C GLN A 40 -6.26 -6.04 -0.40
N LEU A 41 -7.10 -5.74 -1.41
CA LEU A 41 -8.52 -6.15 -1.39
C LEU A 41 -8.70 -7.64 -1.64
N ASP A 42 -7.76 -8.29 -2.34
CA ASP A 42 -7.71 -9.76 -2.47
C ASP A 42 -7.42 -10.48 -1.14
N ALA A 43 -7.10 -9.74 -0.07
CA ALA A 43 -6.96 -10.27 1.28
C ALA A 43 -7.83 -9.45 2.26
N PRO A 44 -8.88 -10.01 2.88
CA PRO A 44 -9.68 -9.23 3.83
C PRO A 44 -8.78 -8.72 4.97
N VAL A 45 -8.55 -7.40 5.00
CA VAL A 45 -7.79 -6.73 6.06
C VAL A 45 -8.65 -6.75 7.31
N LYS A 46 -8.41 -7.75 8.17
CA LYS A 46 -9.05 -7.86 9.48
C LYS A 46 -8.27 -7.02 10.47
N LEU A 47 -8.88 -5.94 10.94
CA LEU A 47 -8.42 -5.24 12.14
C LEU A 47 -8.92 -6.04 13.35
N VAL A 48 -8.00 -6.62 14.11
CA VAL A 48 -8.34 -7.45 15.28
C VAL A 48 -7.75 -6.77 16.50
N THR A 49 -8.50 -6.70 17.59
CA THR A 49 -7.96 -6.20 18.86
C THR A 49 -7.18 -7.34 19.52
N ASP A 50 -5.91 -7.09 19.82
CA ASP A 50 -5.07 -8.07 20.50
C ASP A 50 -5.54 -8.24 21.95
N GLN A 51 -5.80 -9.48 22.35
CA GLN A 51 -6.38 -9.80 23.68
C GLN A 51 -5.39 -9.57 24.82
N LEU A 52 -4.09 -9.55 24.53
CA LEU A 52 -3.04 -9.40 25.54
C LEU A 52 -2.75 -7.92 25.84
N THR A 53 -2.79 -7.08 24.80
CA THR A 53 -2.40 -5.67 24.86
C THR A 53 -3.59 -4.70 24.76
N GLY A 54 -4.75 -5.16 24.27
CA GLY A 54 -5.93 -4.33 24.02
C GLY A 54 -5.78 -3.37 22.84
N LEU A 55 -4.67 -3.44 22.09
CA LEU A 55 -4.39 -2.53 20.99
C LEU A 55 -4.97 -3.07 19.66
N PRO A 56 -5.40 -2.18 18.74
CA PRO A 56 -5.81 -2.59 17.41
C PRO A 56 -4.60 -3.09 16.61
N VAL A 57 -4.66 -4.34 16.18
CA VAL A 57 -3.63 -4.99 15.36
C VAL A 57 -4.08 -5.08 13.92
N LEU A 58 -3.25 -4.54 13.04
CA LEU A 58 -3.42 -4.55 11.59
C LEU A 58 -2.49 -5.61 10.99
N SER A 59 -3.05 -6.64 10.37
CA SER A 59 -2.26 -7.64 9.63
C SER A 59 -2.13 -7.20 8.18
N LEU A 60 -0.96 -6.65 7.83
CA LEU A 60 -0.62 -6.25 6.47
C LEU A 60 0.01 -7.43 5.71
N GLY A 61 -0.81 -8.14 4.92
CA GLY A 61 -0.31 -9.15 3.97
C GLY A 61 0.23 -10.43 4.61
N ARG A 62 1.22 -11.05 3.94
CA ARG A 62 1.82 -12.33 4.32
C ARG A 62 2.87 -12.13 5.41
N LYS A 63 2.83 -12.95 6.47
CA LYS A 63 3.92 -13.03 7.47
C LYS A 63 5.24 -13.37 6.77
N VAL A 64 6.19 -12.43 6.78
CA VAL A 64 7.55 -12.66 6.29
C VAL A 64 8.36 -13.26 7.42
N THR A 65 8.92 -14.46 7.21
CA THR A 65 9.83 -15.09 8.18
C THR A 65 11.25 -14.59 7.98
N THR A 66 12.07 -14.63 9.03
CA THR A 66 13.49 -14.24 8.98
C THR A 66 14.26 -14.97 7.87
N SER A 67 13.87 -16.20 7.54
CA SER A 67 14.44 -16.97 6.41
C SER A 67 14.12 -16.36 5.05
N GLN A 68 12.88 -15.89 4.84
CA GLN A 68 12.46 -15.22 3.60
C GLN A 68 13.14 -13.86 3.44
N THR A 69 13.32 -13.12 4.55
CA THR A 69 14.09 -11.86 4.55
C THR A 69 15.55 -12.09 4.12
N ARG A 70 16.18 -13.15 4.64
CA ARG A 70 17.58 -13.47 4.31
C ARG A 70 17.73 -13.89 2.84
N ALA A 71 16.80 -14.69 2.32
CA ALA A 71 16.79 -15.08 0.92
C ALA A 71 16.66 -13.85 -0.01
N GLY A 72 15.75 -12.93 0.30
CA GLY A 72 15.57 -11.70 -0.48
C GLY A 72 16.71 -10.68 -0.38
N MET A 73 17.53 -10.72 0.69
CA MET A 73 18.74 -9.89 0.82
C MET A 73 19.97 -10.50 0.16
N ALA A 74 19.99 -11.82 -0.10
CA ALA A 74 21.11 -12.50 -0.73
C ALA A 74 21.07 -12.44 -2.28
N GLU A 75 19.94 -12.05 -2.85
CA GLU A 75 19.72 -11.91 -4.30
C GLU A 75 20.10 -10.50 -4.83
N LYS A 76 20.88 -9.74 -4.05
CA LYS A 76 21.28 -8.36 -4.36
C LYS A 76 22.80 -8.21 -4.38
#